data_AF-A0A1G2SCA1-F1
#
_entry.id   AF-A0A1G2SCA1-F1
#
_cell.length_a   1.000
_cell.length_b   1.000
_cell.length_c   1.000
_cell.angle_alpha   90.00
_cell.angle_beta   90.00
_cell.angle_gamma   90.00
#
_symmetry.space_group_name_H-M   'P 1'
#
loop_
_entity.id
_entity.type
_entity.pdbx_description
1 polymer ?
#
loop_
_entity_poly.entity_id
_entity_poly.type
_entity_poly.pdbx_seq_one_letter_code
_entity_poly.pdbx_strand_id
1 'polypeptide(L)'
;MNIVRFFDRLEDIIRSWLSRRPILYGLIAGIGAVLFFRGIWILFDEMNVGSITSIILSLVILLASGVFVSHFVGDQLVLSGLKKEKKVIDKTEDEVRAELATLRDIKEDLKEIKEEIREIKEEGNTNIA
;
A
#
# COMPACT_ATOMS: atom_id res chain seq x y z
N MET A 1 -19.22 25.23 -14.77
CA MET A 1 -17.89 24.95 -15.38
C MET A 1 -16.91 26.14 -15.36
N ASN A 2 -17.30 27.34 -14.91
CA ASN A 2 -16.42 28.52 -14.86
C ASN A 2 -15.68 28.72 -13.52
N ILE A 3 -16.28 28.32 -12.40
CA ILE A 3 -15.65 28.42 -11.07
C ILE A 3 -14.39 27.55 -11.00
N VAL A 4 -14.46 26.31 -11.49
CA VAL A 4 -13.33 25.36 -11.44
C VAL A 4 -12.12 25.91 -12.20
N ARG A 5 -12.33 26.49 -13.38
CA ARG A 5 -11.25 27.12 -14.17
C ARG A 5 -10.66 28.37 -13.51
N PHE A 6 -11.43 29.07 -12.68
CA PHE A 6 -10.95 30.22 -11.92
C PHE A 6 -10.03 29.79 -10.78
N PHE A 7 -10.43 28.76 -10.02
CA PHE A 7 -9.61 28.19 -8.95
C PHE A 7 -8.33 27.55 -9.50
N ASP A 8 -8.39 26.80 -10.61
CA ASP A 8 -7.19 26.24 -11.27
C ASP A 8 -6.20 27.34 -11.67
N ARG A 9 -6.66 28.41 -12.31
CA ARG A 9 -5.77 29.50 -12.75
C ARG A 9 -5.15 30.23 -11.56
N LEU A 10 -5.91 30.41 -10.48
CA LEU A 10 -5.42 31.02 -9.26
C LEU A 10 -4.39 30.11 -8.56
N GLU A 11 -4.65 28.81 -8.52
CA GLU A 11 -3.74 27.80 -8.00
C GLU A 11 -2.42 27.78 -8.79
N ASP A 12 -2.47 27.79 -10.13
CA ASP A 12 -1.29 27.77 -10.98
C ASP A 12 -0.41 29.01 -10.80
N ILE A 13 -1.03 30.19 -10.67
CA ILE A 13 -0.31 31.45 -10.43
C ILE A 13 0.37 31.42 -9.07
N ILE A 14 -0.37 31.02 -8.04
CA ILE A 14 0.16 30.90 -6.68
C ILE A 14 1.30 29.88 -6.71
N ARG A 15 1.10 28.67 -7.23
CA ARG A 15 2.10 27.60 -7.33
C ARG A 15 3.38 28.05 -8.06
N SER A 16 3.25 28.78 -9.17
CA SER A 16 4.38 29.31 -9.94
C SER A 16 5.20 30.34 -9.16
N TRP A 17 4.54 31.32 -8.54
CA TRP A 17 5.20 32.39 -7.78
C TRP A 17 5.86 31.89 -6.48
N LEU A 18 5.25 30.87 -5.88
CA LEU A 18 5.54 30.34 -4.54
C LEU A 18 6.69 29.34 -4.52
N SER A 19 7.01 28.72 -5.66
CA SER A 19 8.21 27.87 -5.85
C SER A 19 9.52 28.58 -5.50
N ARG A 20 9.52 29.92 -5.53
CA ARG A 20 10.69 30.75 -5.23
C ARG A 20 10.86 31.09 -3.73
N ARG A 21 9.85 30.86 -2.88
CA ARG A 21 9.86 31.22 -1.44
C ARG A 21 9.07 30.20 -0.57
N PRO A 22 9.56 28.96 -0.42
CA PRO A 22 8.84 27.89 0.29
C PRO A 22 8.56 28.18 1.78
N ILE A 23 9.43 28.94 2.46
CA ILE A 23 9.27 29.25 3.91
C ILE A 23 8.09 30.20 4.17
N LEU A 24 7.96 31.28 3.37
CA LEU A 24 6.87 32.25 3.51
C LEU A 24 5.51 31.59 3.21
N TYR A 25 5.51 30.66 2.25
CA TYR A 25 4.33 29.86 1.97
C TYR A 25 3.92 29.02 3.17
N GLY A 26 4.84 28.24 3.74
CA GLY A 26 4.55 27.41 4.90
C GLY A 26 3.99 28.24 6.07
N LEU A 27 4.49 29.46 6.25
CA LEU A 27 3.99 30.38 7.27
C LEU A 27 2.56 30.86 6.97
N ILE A 28 2.27 31.32 5.75
CA ILE A 28 0.92 31.76 5.37
C ILE A 28 -0.07 30.59 5.41
N ALA A 29 0.32 29.43 4.90
CA ALA A 29 -0.48 28.21 4.91
C ALA A 29 -0.76 27.74 6.35
N GLY A 30 0.24 27.78 7.23
CA GLY A 30 0.09 27.45 8.65
C GLY A 30 -0.88 28.41 9.37
N ILE A 31 -0.71 29.72 9.17
CA ILE A 31 -1.64 30.72 9.72
C ILE A 31 -3.05 30.51 9.18
N GLY A 32 -3.19 30.28 7.87
CA GLY A 32 -4.47 30.02 7.22
C GLY A 32 -5.17 28.78 7.79
N ALA A 33 -4.44 27.68 7.98
CA ALA A 33 -4.97 26.45 8.56
C ALA A 33 -5.46 26.67 10.00
N VAL A 34 -4.67 27.35 10.85
CA VAL A 34 -5.07 27.66 12.23
C VAL A 34 -6.32 28.55 12.26
N LEU A 35 -6.36 29.60 11.44
CA LEU A 35 -7.53 30.49 11.35
C LEU A 35 -8.77 29.78 10.80
N PHE A 36 -8.59 28.88 9.84
CA PHE A 36 -9.68 28.09 9.25
C PHE A 36 -10.34 27.18 10.28
N PHE A 37 -9.55 26.36 10.99
CA PHE A 37 -10.09 25.49 12.04
C PHE A 37 -10.71 26.30 13.19
N ARG A 38 -10.08 27.41 13.57
CA ARG A 38 -10.66 28.35 14.54
C ARG A 38 -12.00 28.90 14.08
N GLY A 39 -12.12 29.30 12.82
CA GLY A 39 -13.35 29.82 12.23
C GLY A 39 -14.47 28.78 12.22
N ILE A 40 -14.15 27.53 11.89
CA ILE A 40 -15.11 26.42 11.95
C ILE A 40 -15.63 26.24 13.37
N TRP A 41 -14.74 26.21 14.38
CA TRP A 41 -15.17 26.10 15.78
C TRP A 41 -16.14 27.22 16.13
N ILE A 42 -15.74 28.47 15.92
CA ILE A 42 -16.56 29.65 16.28
C ILE A 42 -17.91 29.60 15.57
N LEU A 43 -17.94 29.19 14.30
CA LEU A 43 -19.19 29.05 13.55
C LEU A 43 -20.17 28.07 14.23
N PHE A 44 -19.70 26.92 14.70
CA PHE A 44 -20.54 25.95 15.41
C PHE A 44 -20.96 26.45 16.80
N ASP A 45 -20.08 27.16 17.50
CA ASP A 45 -20.39 27.77 18.81
C ASP A 45 -21.41 28.91 18.70
N GLU A 46 -21.29 29.80 17.70
CA GLU A 46 -22.23 30.90 17.44
C GLU A 46 -23.62 30.41 17.06
N MET A 47 -23.69 29.30 16.33
CA MET A 47 -24.95 28.61 16.02
C MET A 47 -25.53 27.85 17.23
N ASN A 48 -24.86 27.89 18.38
CA ASN A 48 -25.22 27.21 19.62
C ASN A 48 -25.45 25.70 19.40
N VAL A 49 -24.66 25.09 18.52
CA VAL A 49 -24.76 23.66 18.22
C VAL A 49 -24.19 22.90 19.42
N GLY A 50 -25.08 22.26 20.18
CA GLY A 50 -24.68 21.47 21.35
C GLY A 50 -23.70 20.34 21.00
N SER A 51 -22.92 19.90 21.99
CA SER A 51 -21.88 18.90 21.79
C SER A 51 -22.41 17.58 21.19
N ILE A 52 -23.61 17.16 21.59
CA ILE A 52 -24.26 15.94 21.08
C ILE A 52 -24.63 16.10 19.60
N THR A 53 -25.20 17.24 19.21
CA THR A 53 -25.54 17.53 17.82
C THR A 53 -24.29 17.61 16.93
N SER A 54 -23.19 18.18 17.43
CA SER A 54 -21.91 18.20 16.71
C SER A 54 -21.33 16.79 16.50
N ILE A 55 -21.46 15.91 17.49
CA ILE A 55 -21.04 14.49 17.36
C ILE A 55 -21.88 13.77 16.31
N ILE A 56 -23.21 13.92 16.36
CA ILE A 56 -24.09 13.24 15.40
C ILE A 56 -23.86 13.79 13.98
N LEU A 57 -23.77 15.11 13.82
CA LEU A 57 -23.57 15.73 12.52
C LEU A 57 -22.22 15.35 11.91
N SER A 58 -21.14 15.38 12.71
CA SER A 58 -19.82 14.95 12.25
C SER A 58 -19.80 13.47 11.87
N LEU A 59 -20.45 12.59 12.64
CA LEU A 59 -20.56 11.18 12.30
C LEU A 59 -21.29 10.96 10.95
N VAL A 60 -22.42 11.64 10.74
CA VAL A 60 -23.18 11.55 9.47
C VAL A 60 -22.34 12.04 8.29
N ILE A 61 -21.66 13.18 8.43
CA ILE A 61 -20.80 13.74 7.38
C ILE A 61 -19.60 12.81 7.08
N LEU A 62 -18.97 12.27 8.12
CA LEU A 62 -17.81 11.38 7.98
C LEU A 62 -18.19 10.04 7.34
N LEU A 63 -19.37 9.51 7.64
CA LEU A 63 -19.90 8.30 6.99
C LEU A 63 -20.29 8.58 5.54
N ALA A 64 -21.00 9.68 5.26
CA ALA A 64 -21.43 10.05 3.92
C ALA A 64 -20.27 10.35 2.97
N SER A 65 -19.21 11.00 3.47
CA SER A 65 -17.99 11.28 2.70
C SER A 65 -17.09 10.06 2.50
N GLY A 66 -17.36 8.94 3.19
CA GLY A 66 -16.49 7.76 3.20
C GLY A 66 -15.15 7.97 3.93
N VAL A 67 -14.90 9.17 4.47
CA VAL A 67 -13.67 9.50 5.20
C VAL A 67 -13.57 8.64 6.47
N PHE A 68 -14.69 8.34 7.13
CA PHE A 68 -14.69 7.44 8.28
C PHE A 68 -14.16 6.04 7.92
N VAL A 69 -14.66 5.47 6.82
CA VAL A 69 -14.25 4.14 6.34
C VAL A 69 -12.79 4.19 5.89
N SER A 70 -12.39 5.20 5.12
CA SER A 70 -11.01 5.34 4.67
C SER A 70 -10.02 5.51 5.83
N HIS A 71 -10.36 6.28 6.85
CA HIS A 71 -9.46 6.56 7.97
C HIS A 71 -9.40 5.40 8.98
N PHE A 72 -10.54 4.79 9.31
CA PHE A 72 -10.59 3.73 10.32
C PHE A 72 -10.40 2.31 9.74
N VAL A 73 -10.85 2.06 8.51
CA VAL A 73 -10.72 0.75 7.85
C VAL A 73 -9.52 0.76 6.90
N GLY A 74 -9.26 1.86 6.19
CA GLY A 74 -8.23 1.92 5.14
C GLY A 74 -6.78 1.77 5.63
N ASP A 75 -6.31 2.59 6.58
CA ASP A 75 -4.85 2.68 6.81
C ASP A 75 -4.27 1.65 7.80
N GLN A 76 -5.01 1.20 8.81
CA GLN A 76 -4.49 0.23 9.79
C GLN A 76 -4.97 -1.20 9.55
N LEU A 77 -6.22 -1.40 9.11
CA LEU A 77 -6.79 -2.74 8.89
C LEU A 77 -6.29 -3.33 7.55
N VAL A 78 -6.28 -2.56 6.46
CA VAL A 78 -5.75 -3.03 5.16
C VAL A 78 -4.25 -3.27 5.25
N LEU A 79 -3.49 -2.40 5.93
CA LEU A 79 -2.05 -2.57 6.09
C LEU A 79 -1.69 -3.81 6.93
N SER A 80 -2.50 -4.13 7.95
CA SER A 80 -2.39 -5.38 8.73
C SER A 80 -2.70 -6.62 7.88
N GLY A 81 -3.72 -6.54 7.02
CA GLY A 81 -4.07 -7.58 6.05
C GLY A 81 -2.97 -7.82 5.01
N LEU A 82 -2.51 -6.76 4.33
CA LEU A 82 -1.41 -6.80 3.35
C LEU A 82 -0.12 -7.37 3.94
N LYS A 83 0.22 -7.03 5.19
CA LYS A 83 1.40 -7.56 5.86
C LYS A 83 1.29 -9.07 6.13
N LYS A 84 0.08 -9.55 6.42
CA LYS A 84 -0.19 -10.99 6.60
C LYS A 84 -0.15 -11.74 5.28
N GLU A 85 -0.74 -11.20 4.22
CA GLU A 85 -0.68 -11.77 2.86
C GLU A 85 0.75 -11.83 2.34
N LYS A 86 1.53 -10.75 2.49
CA LYS A 86 2.95 -10.73 2.13
C LYS A 86 3.74 -11.83 2.86
N LYS A 87 3.50 -12.02 4.15
CA LYS A 87 4.14 -13.10 4.94
C LYS A 87 3.76 -14.51 4.46
N VAL A 88 2.56 -14.69 3.91
CA VAL A 88 2.16 -15.97 3.30
C VAL A 88 2.89 -16.17 1.97
N ILE A 89 2.97 -15.13 1.13
CA ILE A 89 3.69 -15.17 -0.15
C ILE A 89 5.18 -15.49 0.05
N ASP A 90 5.84 -14.84 1.00
CA ASP A 90 7.26 -15.09 1.30
C ASP A 90 7.49 -16.56 1.71
N LYS A 91 6.60 -17.13 2.54
CA LYS A 91 6.66 -18.55 2.93
C LYS A 91 6.43 -19.49 1.75
N THR A 92 5.48 -19.19 0.87
CA THR A 92 5.24 -19.98 -0.32
C THR A 92 6.44 -19.94 -1.27
N GLU A 93 7.12 -18.79 -1.40
CA GLU A 93 8.35 -18.71 -2.20
C GLU A 93 9.47 -19.58 -1.61
N ASP A 94 9.64 -19.56 -0.29
CA ASP A 94 10.61 -20.43 0.40
C ASP A 94 10.29 -21.93 0.22
N GLU A 95 9.01 -22.31 0.32
CA GLU A 95 8.55 -23.68 0.07
C GLU A 95 8.81 -24.11 -1.39
N VAL A 96 8.49 -23.26 -2.37
CA VAL A 96 8.75 -23.53 -3.79
C VAL A 96 10.25 -23.68 -4.07
N ARG A 97 11.10 -22.86 -3.44
CA ARG A 97 12.56 -23.00 -3.57
C ARG A 97 13.07 -24.31 -2.98
N ALA A 98 12.52 -24.75 -1.85
CA ALA A 98 12.86 -26.03 -1.26
C ALA A 98 12.45 -27.21 -2.16
N GLU A 99 11.24 -27.17 -2.73
CA GLU A 99 10.78 -28.19 -3.68
C GLU A 99 11.64 -28.23 -4.95
N LEU A 100 12.06 -27.07 -5.48
CA LEU A 100 12.97 -27.00 -6.63
C LEU A 100 14.33 -27.62 -6.34
N ALA A 101 14.86 -27.47 -5.12
CA ALA A 101 16.09 -28.13 -4.71
C ALA A 101 15.91 -29.65 -4.69
N THR A 102 14.82 -30.14 -4.08
CA THR A 102 14.49 -31.58 -4.06
C THR A 102 14.34 -32.16 -5.48
N LEU A 103 13.69 -31.44 -6.40
CA LEU A 103 13.58 -31.87 -7.80
C LEU A 103 14.92 -31.92 -8.51
N ARG A 104 15.85 -31.04 -8.16
CA ARG A 104 17.21 -31.03 -8.72
C ARG A 104 18.00 -32.24 -8.24
N ASP A 105 17.88 -32.58 -6.96
CA ASP A 105 18.56 -33.73 -6.37
C ASP A 105 17.99 -35.05 -6.96
N ILE A 106 16.67 -35.17 -7.09
CA ILE A 106 16.03 -36.32 -7.78
C ILE A 106 16.52 -36.46 -9.23
N LYS A 107 16.74 -35.34 -9.93
CA LYS A 107 17.27 -35.36 -11.30
C LYS A 107 18.72 -35.83 -11.36
N GLU A 108 19.50 -35.52 -10.33
CA GLU A 108 20.89 -35.96 -10.20
C GLU A 108 20.96 -37.47 -9.93
N ASP A 109 20.18 -37.97 -8.97
CA ASP A 109 20.04 -39.40 -8.67
C ASP A 109 19.62 -40.21 -9.91
N LEU A 110 18.63 -39.71 -10.67
CA LEU A 110 18.19 -40.34 -11.93
C LEU A 110 19.30 -40.40 -12.98
N LYS A 111 20.21 -39.43 -12.97
CA LYS A 111 21.34 -39.39 -13.90
C LYS A 111 22.41 -40.40 -13.50
N GLU A 112 22.71 -40.52 -12.21
CA GLU A 112 23.63 -41.55 -11.69
C GLU A 112 23.11 -42.96 -12.00
N ILE A 113 21.85 -43.25 -11.66
CA ILE A 113 21.22 -44.55 -11.97
C ILE A 113 21.30 -44.87 -13.47
N LYS A 114 21.12 -43.87 -14.33
CA LYS A 114 21.21 -44.05 -15.78
C LYS A 114 22.61 -44.42 -16.25
N GLU A 115 23.65 -43.81 -15.69
CA GLU A 115 25.03 -44.16 -16.02
C GLU A 115 25.43 -45.54 -15.46
N GLU A 116 25.04 -45.86 -14.22
CA GLU A 116 25.27 -47.21 -13.65
C GLU A 116 24.63 -48.32 -14.50
N ILE A 117 23.38 -48.13 -14.94
CA ILE A 117 22.71 -49.08 -15.85
C ILE A 117 23.48 -49.22 -17.17
N ARG A 118 24.10 -48.13 -17.66
CA ARG A 118 24.84 -48.14 -18.91
C ARG A 118 26.15 -48.92 -18.77
N GLU A 119 26.88 -48.71 -17.67
CA GLU A 119 28.11 -49.45 -17.36
C GLU A 119 27.84 -50.95 -17.21
N ILE A 120 26.79 -51.33 -16.47
CA ILE A 120 26.37 -52.74 -16.32
C ILE A 120 26.03 -53.37 -17.68
N LYS A 121 25.41 -52.61 -18.58
CA LYS A 121 25.06 -53.08 -19.93
C LYS A 121 26.29 -53.25 -20.83
N GLU A 122 27.31 -52.41 -20.67
CA GLU A 122 28.57 -52.51 -21.40
C GLU A 122 29.41 -53.70 -20.90
N GLU A 123 29.52 -53.92 -19.58
CA GLU A 123 30.22 -55.07 -18.99
C GLU A 123 29.55 -56.42 -19.29
N GLY A 124 28.22 -56.45 -19.31
CA GLY A 124 27.45 -57.64 -19.69
C GLY A 124 27.67 -58.05 -21.15
N ASN A 125 28.10 -57.14 -22.02
CA ASN A 125 28.30 -57.40 -23.45
C ASN A 125 29.73 -57.87 -23.78
N THR A 126 30.73 -57.54 -22.95
CA THR A 126 32.12 -58.03 -23.07
C THR A 126 32.33 -59.43 -22.52
N ASN A 127 31.46 -59.92 -21.63
CA ASN A 127 31.54 -61.28 -21.07
C ASN A 127 30.87 -62.36 -21.94
N ILE A 128 30.29 -61.99 -23.09
CA ILE A 128 29.58 -62.89 -24.02
C ILE A 128 30.29 -62.97 -25.39
N ALA A 129 31.40 -62.25 -25.58
CA ALA A 129 32.27 -62.33 -26.76
C ALA A 129 33.54 -63.14 -26.44
#